data_AF-A0A3D0V426-F1
#
_entry.id   AF-A0A3D0V426-F1
#
_cell.length_a   1.000
_cell.length_b   1.000
_cell.length_c   1.000
_cell.angle_alpha   90.00
_cell.angle_beta   90.00
_cell.angle_gamma   90.00
#
_symmetry.space_group_name_H-M   'P 1'
#
loop_
_entity.id
_entity.type
_entity.pdbx_description
1 polymer ?
#
loop_
_entity_poly.entity_id
_entity_poly.type
_entity_poly.pdbx_seq_one_letter_code
_entity_poly.pdbx_strand_id
1 'polypeptide(L)' 'MHLLLVFSRHTQTAWNVQRRYTGQRDIPLNDVGRQQARDLSSDLASLPLSFVFT' A
#
# COMPACT_ATOMS: atom_id res chain seq x y z
N MET A 1 -4.02 28.02 4.13
CA MET A 1 -3.13 26.87 3.90
C MET A 1 -3.93 25.61 4.14
N HIS A 2 -3.83 24.61 3.27
CA HIS A 2 -4.55 23.35 3.40
C HIS A 2 -3.57 22.19 3.51
N LEU A 3 -3.86 21.27 4.43
CA LEU A 3 -3.12 20.02 4.57
C LEU A 3 -3.79 18.94 3.71
N LEU A 4 -3.02 18.29 2.85
CA LEU A 4 -3.44 17.09 2.14
C LEU A 4 -3.03 15.86 2.96
N LEU A 5 -4.01 15.02 3.32
CA LEU A 5 -3.76 13.74 3.97
C LEU A 5 -4.20 12.61 3.04
N VAL A 6 -3.26 11.72 2.72
CA VAL A 6 -3.48 10.58 1.83
C VAL A 6 -3.38 9.30 2.67
N PHE A 7 -4.39 8.44 2.55
CA PHE A 7 -4.39 7.12 3.16
C PHE A 7 -4.25 6.05 2.10
N SER A 8 -3.36 5.09 2.34
CA SER A 8 -3.26 3.89 1.53
C SER A 8 -3.23 2.66 2.42
N ARG A 9 -3.78 1.55 1.92
CA ARG A 9 -3.70 0.24 2.56
C ARG A 9 -2.52 -0.53 1.97
N HIS A 10 -1.93 -1.43 2.76
CA HIS A 10 -1.00 -2.42 2.23
C HIS A 10 -1.61 -3.20 1.05
N THR A 11 -0.76 -3.62 0.11
CA THR A 11 -1.21 -4.32 -1.10
C THR A 11 -1.30 -5.84 -0.88
N GLN A 12 -1.69 -6.57 -1.92
CA GLN A 12 -2.07 -7.98 -1.81
C GLN A 12 -0.91 -8.89 -1.32
N THR A 13 -1.24 -9.76 -0.37
CA THR A 13 -0.41 -10.89 0.06
C THR A 13 -1.06 -12.22 -0.32
N ALA A 14 -0.30 -13.32 -0.23
CA ALA A 14 -0.84 -14.66 -0.43
C ALA A 14 -2.01 -14.98 0.52
N TRP A 15 -2.00 -14.44 1.74
CA TRP A 15 -3.05 -14.70 2.73
C TRP A 15 -4.35 -13.96 2.43
N ASN A 16 -4.29 -12.80 1.77
CA ASN A 16 -5.50 -12.13 1.29
C ASN A 16 -6.22 -13.00 0.25
N VAL A 17 -5.47 -13.58 -0.70
CA VAL A 17 -6.02 -14.49 -1.73
C VAL A 17 -6.63 -15.73 -1.08
N GLN A 18 -5.94 -16.32 -0.10
CA GLN A 18 -6.42 -17.49 0.65
C GLN A 18 -7.53 -17.16 1.66
N ARG A 19 -7.96 -15.89 1.77
CA ARG A 19 -8.95 -15.41 2.75
C ARG A 19 -8.60 -15.79 4.19
N ARG A 20 -7.31 -15.73 4.53
CA ARG A 20 -6.80 -16.03 5.87
C ARG A 20 -6.69 -14.77 6.71
N TYR A 21 -7.03 -14.89 7.99
CA TYR A 21 -6.79 -13.83 8.96
C TYR A 21 -5.28 -13.61 9.13
N THR A 22 -4.81 -12.38 8.86
CA THR A 22 -3.37 -12.05 8.90
C THR A 22 -2.93 -11.66 10.31
N GLY A 23 -3.67 -10.79 11.00
CA GLY A 23 -3.27 -10.24 12.30
C GLY A 23 -1.98 -9.43 12.18
N GLN A 24 -1.08 -9.55 13.17
CA GLN A 24 0.23 -8.90 13.19
C GLN A 24 1.34 -9.70 12.51
N ARG A 25 0.99 -10.66 11.64
CA ARG A 25 1.98 -11.49 10.94
C ARG A 25 2.60 -10.73 9.78
N ASP A 26 3.92 -10.84 9.67
CA ASP A 26 4.68 -10.29 8.55
C ASP A 26 4.60 -11.25 7.35
N ILE A 27 3.63 -11.01 6.48
CA ILE A 27 3.45 -11.76 5.24
C ILE A 27 3.87 -10.86 4.08
N PRO A 28 4.84 -11.27 3.25
CA PRO A 28 5.30 -10.44 2.15
C PRO A 28 4.21 -10.26 1.09
N LEU A 29 4.33 -9.17 0.33
CA LEU A 29 3.52 -8.94 -0.87
C LEU A 29 3.74 -10.06 -1.89
N ASN A 30 2.69 -10.44 -2.61
CA ASN A 30 2.81 -11.30 -3.79
C ASN A 30 3.10 -10.44 -5.05
N ASP A 31 3.23 -11.08 -6.22
CA ASP A 31 3.51 -10.35 -7.46
C ASP A 31 2.45 -9.30 -7.81
N VAL A 32 1.17 -9.63 -7.58
CA VAL A 32 0.05 -8.70 -7.75
C VAL A 32 0.18 -7.53 -6.79
N GLY A 33 0.50 -7.78 -5.52
CA GLY A 33 0.70 -6.74 -4.52
C GLY A 33 1.90 -5.84 -4.84
N ARG A 34 2.98 -6.39 -5.39
CA ARG A 34 4.12 -5.59 -5.87
C ARG A 34 3.73 -4.71 -7.04
N GLN A 35 2.93 -5.21 -7.99
CA GLN A 35 2.45 -4.40 -9.10
C GLN A 35 1.52 -3.27 -8.61
N GLN A 36 0.57 -3.58 -7.72
CA GLN A 36 -0.31 -2.59 -7.10
C GLN A 36 0.48 -1.48 -6.40
N ALA A 37 1.59 -1.83 -5.73
CA ALA A 37 2.46 -0.83 -5.08
C ALA A 37 3.17 0.08 -6.09
N ARG A 38 3.59 -0.47 -7.24
CA ARG A 38 4.18 0.31 -8.34
C ARG A 38 3.15 1.25 -8.98
N ASP A 39 1.93 0.77 -9.20
CA ASP A 39 0.85 1.57 -9.78
C ASP A 39 0.50 2.73 -8.84
N LEU A 40 0.33 2.46 -7.55
CA LEU A 40 0.12 3.50 -6.53
C LEU A 40 1.27 4.52 -6.52
N SER A 41 2.52 4.06 -6.62
CA SER A 41 3.66 4.98 -6.69
C SER A 41 3.58 5.90 -7.91
N SER A 42 3.09 5.41 -9.05
CA SER A 42 2.88 6.22 -10.25
C SER A 42 1.74 7.24 -10.04
N ASP A 43 0.64 6.83 -9.43
CA ASP A 43 -0.53 7.69 -9.18
C ASP A 43 -0.21 8.84 -8.21
N LEU A 44 0.62 8.57 -7.20
CA LEU A 44 1.01 9.56 -6.19
C LEU A 44 2.19 10.45 -6.63
N ALA A 45 2.84 10.17 -7.77
CA ALA A 45 4.08 10.83 -8.18
C ALA A 45 3.96 12.35 -8.37
N SER A 46 2.77 12.85 -8.71
CA SER A 46 2.52 14.29 -8.91
C SER A 46 2.11 15.02 -7.63
N LEU A 47 1.85 14.30 -6.52
CA LEU A 47 1.42 14.92 -5.27
C LEU A 47 2.62 15.53 -4.53
N PRO A 48 2.48 16.74 -3.97
CA PRO A 48 3.52 17.38 -3.18
C PRO A 48 3.58 16.80 -1.76
N LEU A 49 3.94 15.52 -1.64
CA LEU A 49 4.03 14.83 -0.36
C LEU A 49 5.29 15.26 0.40
N SER A 50 5.10 15.94 1.53
CA SER A 50 6.22 16.38 2.39
C SER A 50 6.61 15.36 3.46
N PHE A 51 5.71 14.46 3.84
CA PHE A 51 5.91 13.46 4.89
C PHE A 51 5.21 12.14 4.52
N VAL A 52 5.85 11.01 4.85
CA VAL A 52 5.34 9.65 4.59
C VAL A 52 5.50 8.80 5.85
N PHE A 53 4.45 8.06 6.20
CA PHE A 53 4.39 7.17 7.37
C PHE A 53 3.89 5.78 6.93
N THR A 54 4.38 4.71 7.57
CA THR A 54 3.98 3.31 7.33
C THR A 54 3.92 2.50 8.61
#